data_AF-A0A3B9D1L6-F1
#
_entry.id   AF-A0A3B9D1L6-F1
#
_cell.length_a   1.000
_cell.length_b   1.000
_cell.length_c   1.000
_cell.angle_alpha   90.00
_cell.angle_beta   90.00
_cell.angle_gamma   90.00
#
_symmetry.space_group_name_H-M   'P 1'
#
loop_
_entity.id
_entity.type
_entity.pdbx_description
1 polymer ?
#
loop_
_entity_poly.entity_id
_entity_poly.type
_entity_poly.pdbx_seq_one_letter_code
_entity_poly.pdbx_strand_id
1 'polypeptide(L)' 'NFAEGLKGDLLIVTGSGETNTHIQIIEGLVDRLIELGKPFDYMVYPNRDHGLREGPGSVVHVRMLILRYLIEHLPRGPRS' A
#
# COMPACT_ATOMS: atom_id res chain seq x y z
N ASN A 1 -13.01 -9.47 -7.01
CA ASN A 1 -14.38 -8.99 -6.73
C ASN A 1 -14.48 -7.73 -5.86
N PHE A 2 -13.40 -7.16 -5.30
CA PHE A 2 -13.48 -5.93 -4.48
C PHE A 2 -13.00 -4.66 -5.19
N ALA A 3 -12.24 -4.77 -6.28
CA ALA A 3 -11.64 -3.64 -6.97
C ALA A 3 -12.67 -2.69 -7.60
N GLU A 4 -13.80 -3.19 -8.13
CA GLU A 4 -14.83 -2.38 -8.79
C GLU A 4 -15.47 -1.32 -7.86
N GLY A 5 -15.53 -1.60 -6.56
CA GLY A 5 -16.07 -0.68 -5.55
C GLY A 5 -15.10 0.39 -5.05
N LEU A 6 -13.83 0.36 -5.47
CA LEU A 6 -12.83 1.35 -5.01
C LEU A 6 -13.26 2.78 -5.37
N LYS A 7 -13.39 3.62 -4.34
CA LYS A 7 -13.61 5.07 -4.38
C LYS A 7 -12.54 5.75 -3.53
N GLY A 8 -11.91 6.80 -4.06
CA GLY A 8 -10.78 7.47 -3.41
C GLY A 8 -9.43 6.84 -3.76
N ASP A 9 -8.40 7.24 -3.03
CA ASP A 9 -7.02 6.88 -3.32
C ASP A 9 -6.57 5.63 -2.55
N LEU A 10 -5.83 4.74 -3.21
CA LEU A 10 -5.37 3.47 -2.66
C LEU A 10 -3.83 3.37 -2.66
N LEU A 11 -3.24 3.25 -1.47
CA LEU A 11 -1.83 2.88 -1.28
C LEU A 11 -1.73 1.43 -0.83
N ILE A 12 -0.97 0.63 -1.57
CA ILE A 12 -0.61 -0.76 -1.23
C ILE A 12 0.85 -0.79 -0.78
N VAL A 13 1.13 -1.40 0.38
CA VAL A 13 2.50 -1.56 0.91
C VAL A 13 2.75 -3.03 1.23
N THR A 14 3.86 -3.59 0.74
CA THR A 14 4.22 -5.00 0.98
C THR A 14 5.72 -5.19 1.17
N GLY A 15 6.10 -6.31 1.78
CA GLY A 15 7.48 -6.78 1.88
C GLY A 15 7.75 -7.90 0.86
N SER A 16 8.85 -7.84 0.11
CA SER A 16 9.18 -8.87 -0.88
C SER A 16 9.75 -10.16 -0.29
N GLY A 17 10.09 -10.14 1.01
CA GLY A 17 10.56 -11.30 1.77
C GLY A 17 9.42 -12.07 2.44
N GLU A 18 8.18 -11.63 2.24
CA GLU A 18 6.97 -12.34 2.68
C GLU A 18 6.85 -13.66 1.92
N THR A 19 6.95 -14.77 2.63
CA THR A 19 6.88 -16.12 2.03
C THR A 19 5.48 -16.73 2.09
N ASN A 20 4.55 -16.13 2.84
CA ASN A 20 3.20 -16.68 2.99
C ASN A 20 2.21 -15.91 2.13
N THR A 21 1.49 -16.62 1.24
CA THR A 21 0.17 -16.41 0.56
C THR A 21 -0.30 -15.00 0.14
N HIS A 22 0.17 -13.92 0.76
CA HIS A 22 -0.17 -12.52 0.54
C HIS A 22 0.36 -11.95 -0.77
N ILE A 23 1.55 -12.37 -1.25
CA ILE A 23 2.07 -11.86 -2.53
C ILE A 23 1.13 -12.22 -3.69
N GLN A 24 0.70 -13.48 -3.75
CA GLN A 24 -0.24 -13.95 -4.79
C GLN A 24 -1.61 -13.24 -4.70
N ILE A 25 -2.08 -12.95 -3.48
CA ILE A 25 -3.33 -12.20 -3.28
C ILE A 25 -3.19 -10.75 -3.76
N ILE A 26 -2.04 -10.12 -3.50
CA ILE A 26 -1.77 -8.74 -3.91
C ILE A 26 -1.60 -8.67 -5.44
N GLU A 27 -0.92 -9.63 -6.05
CA GLU A 27 -0.77 -9.72 -7.52
C GLU A 27 -2.14 -9.78 -8.22
N GLY A 28 -3.04 -10.65 -7.76
CA GLY A 28 -4.39 -10.73 -8.33
C GLY A 28 -5.22 -9.45 -8.13
N LEU A 29 -5.01 -8.71 -7.03
CA LEU A 29 -5.64 -7.40 -6.84
C LEU A 29 -5.04 -6.35 -7.80
N VAL A 30 -3.71 -6.32 -7.94
CA VAL A 30 -2.99 -5.40 -8.83
C VAL A 30 -3.42 -5.61 -10.27
N ASP A 31 -3.44 -6.86 -10.74
CA ASP A 31 -3.90 -7.20 -12.09
C ASP A 31 -5.33 -6.71 -12.31
N ARG A 32 -6.23 -6.94 -11.33
CA ARG A 32 -7.62 -6.48 -11.46
C ARG A 32 -7.74 -4.96 -11.45
N LEU A 33 -6.92 -4.24 -10.68
CA LEU A 33 -6.90 -2.77 -10.69
C LEU A 33 -6.42 -2.24 -12.05
N ILE A 34 -5.40 -2.88 -12.64
CA ILE A 34 -4.90 -2.58 -13.99
C ILE A 34 -5.98 -2.81 -15.05
N GLU A 35 -6.63 -3.98 -15.03
CA GLU A 35 -7.73 -4.32 -15.95
C GLU A 35 -8.87 -3.29 -15.91
N LEU A 36 -9.17 -2.76 -14.72
CA LEU A 36 -10.23 -1.78 -14.51
C LEU A 36 -9.79 -0.33 -14.75
N GLY A 37 -8.52 -0.10 -15.10
CA GLY A 37 -7.96 1.24 -15.27
C GLY A 37 -8.00 2.08 -13.99
N LYS A 38 -7.95 1.44 -12.82
CA LYS A 38 -8.02 2.13 -11.53
C LYS A 38 -6.62 2.55 -11.08
N PRO A 39 -6.39 3.84 -10.77
CA PRO A 39 -5.12 4.28 -10.23
C PRO A 39 -4.92 3.75 -8.81
N PHE A 40 -3.67 3.44 -8.48
CA PHE A 40 -3.22 3.05 -7.14
C PHE A 40 -1.72 3.34 -7.01
N ASP A 41 -1.28 3.53 -5.78
CA ASP A 41 0.12 3.61 -5.43
C ASP A 41 0.60 2.30 -4.82
N TYR A 42 1.83 1.90 -5.15
CA TYR A 42 2.38 0.62 -4.71
C TYR A 42 3.83 0.76 -4.27
N MET A 43 4.13 0.37 -3.02
CA MET A 43 5.48 0.37 -2.46
C MET A 43 5.86 -1.04 -1.98
N VAL A 44 6.98 -1.54 -2.48
CA VAL A 44 7.57 -2.82 -2.07
C VAL A 44 8.84 -2.56 -1.26
N TYR A 45 8.95 -3.18 -0.09
CA TYR A 45 10.17 -3.18 0.72
C TYR A 45 10.96 -4.47 0.49
N PRO A 46 12.15 -4.40 -0.12
CA PRO A 46 12.94 -5.60 -0.43
C PRO A 46 13.40 -6.35 0.81
N ASN A 47 13.30 -7.67 0.79
CA ASN A 47 13.77 -8.57 1.85
C ASN A 47 13.17 -8.23 3.23
N ARG A 48 11.89 -7.83 3.24
CA ARG A 48 11.10 -7.59 4.46
C ARG A 48 9.95 -8.57 4.56
N ASP A 49 9.67 -9.00 5.78
CA ASP A 49 8.52 -9.85 6.10
C ASP A 49 7.28 -9.01 6.45
N HIS A 50 6.23 -9.66 6.95
CA HIS A 50 4.95 -9.05 7.33
C HIS A 50 5.08 -7.83 8.25
N GLY A 51 6.12 -7.80 9.10
CA GLY A 51 6.31 -6.73 10.07
C GLY A 51 6.93 -5.47 9.47
N LEU A 52 7.56 -5.56 8.30
CA LEU A 52 8.39 -4.51 7.71
C LEU A 52 9.42 -3.94 8.72
N ARG A 53 9.90 -4.77 9.66
CA ARG A 53 10.74 -4.33 10.79
C ARG A 53 12.22 -4.53 10.52
N GLU A 54 12.56 -5.36 9.55
CA GLU A 54 13.93 -5.70 9.23
C GLU A 54 14.60 -4.50 8.59
N GLY A 55 15.91 -4.39 8.75
CA GLY A 55 16.71 -3.35 8.11
C GLY A 55 16.64 -1.96 8.75
N PRO A 56 17.77 -1.25 8.82
CA PRO A 56 17.81 0.12 9.29
C PRO A 56 16.86 1.03 8.49
N GLY A 57 15.98 1.74 9.21
CA GLY A 57 15.13 2.78 8.63
C GLY A 57 13.80 2.31 8.03
N SER A 58 13.54 1.01 7.87
CA SER A 58 12.29 0.51 7.25
C SER A 58 11.03 0.96 8.00
N VAL A 59 11.00 0.80 9.33
CA VAL A 59 9.85 1.23 10.16
C VAL A 59 9.57 2.72 10.05
N VAL A 60 10.63 3.55 10.07
CA VAL A 60 10.49 5.01 9.96
C VAL A 60 9.98 5.38 8.58
N HIS A 61 10.55 4.79 7.53
CA HIS A 61 10.15 5.08 6.16
C HIS A 61 8.69 4.69 5.88
N VAL A 62 8.24 3.51 6.34
CA VAL A 62 6.83 3.08 6.22
C VAL A 62 5.89 4.09 6.88
N ARG A 63 6.20 4.51 8.12
CA ARG A 63 5.38 5.49 8.84
C ARG A 63 5.33 6.83 8.12
N MET A 64 6.47 7.32 7.64
CA MET A 64 6.54 8.59 6.91
C MET A 64 5.88 8.51 5.52
N LEU A 65 5.90 7.37 4.86
CA LEU A 65 5.16 7.13 3.61
C LEU A 65 3.65 7.24 3.86
N ILE A 66 3.13 6.51 4.85
CA ILE A 66 1.71 6.54 5.21
C ILE A 66 1.28 7.97 5.59
N LEU A 67 2.06 8.66 6.44
CA LEU A 67 1.75 10.03 6.84
C LEU A 67 1.69 10.99 5.65
N ARG A 68 2.67 10.95 4.73
CA ARG A 68 2.67 11.79 3.53
C ARG A 68 1.45 11.50 2.66
N TYR A 69 1.18 10.21 2.42
CA TYR A 69 0.05 9.79 1.62
C TYR A 69 -1.28 10.32 2.17
N LEU A 70 -1.50 10.20 3.48
CA LEU A 70 -2.69 10.72 4.14
C LEU A 70 -2.77 12.25 4.06
N ILE A 71 -1.66 12.97 4.25
CA ILE A 71 -1.63 14.44 4.16
C ILE A 71 -1.96 14.92 2.73
N GLU A 72 -1.51 14.17 1.71
CA GLU A 72 -1.69 14.51 0.30
C GLU A 72 -3.10 14.19 -0.20
N HIS A 73 -3.71 13.09 0.26
CA HIS A 73 -4.94 12.55 -0.31
C HIS A 73 -6.18 12.72 0.59
N LEU A 74 -6.02 13.02 1.88
CA LEU A 74 -7.17 13.31 2.73
C LEU A 74 -7.50 14.81 2.72
N PRO A 75 -8.76 15.19 2.46
CA PRO A 75 -9.19 16.58 2.61
C PRO A 75 -9.00 17.00 4.07
N ARG A 76 -8.53 18.24 4.27
CA ARG A 76 -8.41 18.83 5.60
C ARG A 76 -9.76 18.77 6.31
N GLY A 77 -9.78 18.16 7.50
CA GLY A 77 -10.99 18.08 8.32
C GLY A 77 -11.52 19.47 8.69
N PRO A 78 -12.79 19.56 9.17
CA PRO A 78 -13.35 20.81 9.63
C PRO A 78 -12.43 21.46 10.67
N ARG A 79 -12.14 22.75 10.51
CA ARG A 79 -11.50 23.53 11.58
C ARG A 79 -12.58 23.78 12.63
N SER A 80 -12.47 23.08 13.77
CA SER A 80 -13.22 23.39 15.00
C SER A 80 -12.81 24.74 15.55
#